data_AF-A0A2A7MG80-F1
#
_entry.id   AF-A0A2A7MG80-F1
#
_cell.length_a   1.000
_cell.length_b   1.000
_cell.length_c   1.000
_cell.angle_alpha   90.00
_cell.angle_beta   90.00
_cell.angle_gamma   90.00
#
_symmetry.space_group_name_H-M   'P 1'
#
loop_
_entity.id
_entity.type
_entity.pdbx_description
1 polymer ?
#
loop_
_entity_poly.entity_id
_entity_poly.type
_entity_poly.pdbx_seq_one_letter_code
_entity_poly.pdbx_strand_id
1 'polypeptide(L)'
;MLHQNYKYFPHVTPSNTGIENVIELLYDEFNDEETRQAVDIEAIYITRSYLTRHGAGPMPDELKDKPYEKIEDLTNIPNRYQGTLRFGLLNLDLLKENIEADFNKSLNSKFKIRKSLAITCLDQIDDKALYIKDKRKVSSEVNVFIEEIARIIDADKYYLSYGDNKEDIEVR
;
A
#
# COMPACT_ATOMS: atom_id res chain seq x y z
N MET A 1 -5.33 -0.79 -5.91
CA MET A 1 -5.35 -1.10 -7.37
C MET A 1 -6.48 -2.05 -7.80
N LEU A 2 -7.34 -2.52 -6.89
CA LEU A 2 -8.49 -3.39 -7.24
C LEU A 2 -9.85 -2.67 -7.12
N HIS A 3 -9.85 -1.37 -6.80
CA HIS A 3 -11.06 -0.56 -6.71
C HIS A 3 -11.90 -0.65 -8.01
N GLN A 4 -13.23 -0.74 -7.92
CA GLN A 4 -14.09 -0.95 -9.09
C GLN A 4 -13.91 0.07 -10.23
N ASN A 5 -13.61 1.32 -9.87
CA ASN A 5 -13.38 2.42 -10.83
C ASN A 5 -11.89 2.63 -11.17
N TYR A 6 -11.00 1.69 -10.85
CA TYR A 6 -9.58 1.82 -11.13
C TYR A 6 -9.26 1.65 -12.62
N LYS A 7 -8.18 2.28 -13.10
CA LYS A 7 -7.74 2.27 -14.52
C LYS A 7 -7.44 0.89 -15.11
N TYR A 8 -7.49 -0.18 -14.32
CA TYR A 8 -7.26 -1.56 -14.74
C TYR A 8 -8.54 -2.39 -14.88
N PHE A 9 -9.72 -1.77 -14.87
CA PHE A 9 -10.96 -2.44 -15.28
C PHE A 9 -10.77 -3.14 -16.65
N PRO A 10 -11.26 -4.40 -16.85
CA PRO A 10 -12.13 -5.18 -15.96
C PRO A 10 -11.40 -6.00 -14.88
N HIS A 11 -10.10 -5.86 -14.72
CA HIS A 11 -9.29 -6.61 -13.75
C HIS A 11 -9.28 -5.96 -12.35
N VAL A 12 -10.48 -5.73 -11.83
CA VAL A 12 -10.77 -5.11 -10.53
C VAL A 12 -11.82 -5.95 -9.78
N THR A 13 -12.08 -5.62 -8.52
CA THR A 13 -13.25 -6.15 -7.80
C THR A 13 -14.46 -5.25 -8.06
N PRO A 14 -15.69 -5.77 -8.17
CA PRO A 14 -16.91 -4.98 -8.28
C PRO A 14 -17.31 -4.35 -6.91
N SER A 15 -16.35 -3.74 -6.23
CA SER A 15 -16.55 -3.05 -4.96
C SER A 15 -15.59 -1.88 -4.79
N ASN A 16 -15.98 -0.93 -3.94
CA ASN A 16 -15.08 0.12 -3.46
C ASN A 16 -14.15 -0.48 -2.40
N THR A 17 -12.85 -0.34 -2.63
CA THR A 17 -11.80 -0.81 -1.71
C THR A 17 -10.98 0.34 -1.12
N GLY A 18 -11.50 1.55 -1.25
CA GLY A 18 -10.87 2.79 -0.79
C GLY A 18 -11.55 3.32 0.46
N ILE A 19 -11.08 4.48 0.93
CA ILE A 19 -11.54 5.12 2.16
C ILE A 19 -13.01 5.60 2.12
N GLU A 20 -13.60 5.75 0.93
CA GLU A 20 -14.97 6.28 0.74
C GLU A 20 -16.04 5.53 1.52
N ASN A 21 -16.03 4.19 1.50
CA ASN A 21 -16.98 3.39 2.27
C ASN A 21 -16.79 3.57 3.78
N VAL A 22 -15.54 3.78 4.24
CA VAL A 22 -15.25 4.00 5.66
C VAL A 22 -15.79 5.35 6.10
N ILE A 23 -15.63 6.38 5.28
CA ILE A 23 -16.18 7.71 5.55
C ILE A 23 -17.71 7.68 5.64
N GLU A 24 -18.36 6.95 4.74
CA GLU A 24 -19.82 6.78 4.76
C GLU A 24 -20.28 6.13 6.08
N LEU A 25 -19.64 5.05 6.51
CA LEU A 25 -19.94 4.40 7.79
C LEU A 25 -19.70 5.32 9.00
N LEU A 26 -18.65 6.17 8.94
CA LEU A 26 -18.38 7.13 10.01
C LEU A 26 -19.44 8.23 10.07
N TYR A 27 -20.05 8.61 8.95
CA TYR A 27 -21.13 9.61 8.96
C TYR A 27 -22.38 9.12 9.68
N ASP A 28 -22.68 7.82 9.60
CA ASP A 28 -23.81 7.22 10.31
C ASP A 28 -23.62 7.25 11.84
N GLU A 29 -22.37 7.12 12.30
CA GLU A 29 -22.01 7.15 13.72
C GLU A 29 -21.86 8.60 14.26
N PHE A 30 -21.20 9.47 13.49
CA PHE A 30 -20.91 10.86 13.86
C PHE A 30 -21.77 11.82 13.01
N ASN A 31 -22.98 12.08 13.48
CA ASN A 31 -24.03 12.71 12.68
C ASN A 31 -23.98 14.26 12.62
N ASP A 32 -23.18 14.91 13.47
CA ASP A 32 -22.98 16.36 13.49
C ASP A 32 -21.50 16.75 13.33
N GLU A 33 -21.23 18.01 12.95
CA GLU A 33 -19.86 18.45 12.66
C GLU A 33 -18.97 18.55 13.91
N GLU A 34 -19.54 18.84 15.08
CA GLU A 34 -18.79 18.95 16.34
C GLU A 34 -18.22 17.57 16.72
N THR A 35 -19.04 16.53 16.67
CA THR A 35 -18.60 15.15 16.96
C THR A 35 -17.57 14.65 15.94
N ARG A 36 -17.72 14.97 14.65
CA ARG A 36 -16.74 14.59 13.61
C ARG A 36 -15.37 15.23 13.83
N GLN A 37 -15.34 16.49 14.25
CA GLN A 37 -14.09 17.22 14.51
C GLN A 37 -13.43 16.80 15.84
N ALA A 38 -14.20 16.25 16.78
CA ALA A 38 -13.70 15.73 18.05
C ALA A 38 -12.99 14.37 17.92
N VAL A 39 -13.26 13.61 16.85
CA VAL A 39 -12.65 12.30 16.61
C VAL A 39 -11.39 12.43 15.77
N ASP A 40 -10.33 11.82 16.27
CA ASP A 40 -9.03 11.80 15.64
C ASP A 40 -8.80 10.46 14.95
N ILE A 41 -8.72 10.47 13.63
CA ILE A 41 -8.70 9.26 12.79
C ILE A 41 -7.32 9.11 12.16
N GLU A 42 -6.77 7.89 12.21
CA GLU A 42 -5.54 7.53 11.51
C GLU A 42 -5.84 6.57 10.37
N ALA A 43 -5.71 7.05 9.13
CA ALA A 43 -5.81 6.21 7.93
C ALA A 43 -4.44 5.62 7.61
N ILE A 44 -4.25 4.33 7.92
CA ILE A 44 -3.00 3.60 7.68
C ILE A 44 -3.07 2.94 6.30
N TYR A 45 -2.31 3.47 5.35
CA TYR A 45 -2.09 2.83 4.06
C TYR A 45 -1.03 1.75 4.22
N ILE A 46 -1.21 0.59 3.58
CA ILE A 46 -0.31 -0.55 3.72
C ILE A 46 0.29 -0.90 2.37
N THR A 47 1.60 -1.07 2.33
CA THR A 47 2.33 -1.59 1.17
C THR A 47 3.30 -2.69 1.59
N ARG A 48 3.51 -3.67 0.71
CA ARG A 48 4.71 -4.51 0.75
C ARG A 48 5.91 -3.71 0.24
N SER A 49 7.11 -4.16 0.55
CA SER A 49 8.38 -3.63 0.02
C SER A 49 8.58 -3.89 -1.49
N TYR A 50 7.73 -4.74 -2.08
CA TYR A 50 7.68 -5.07 -3.49
C TYR A 50 6.22 -5.23 -3.96
N LEU A 51 5.98 -5.29 -5.27
CA LEU A 51 4.64 -5.42 -5.82
C LEU A 51 4.29 -6.89 -6.05
N THR A 52 3.05 -7.26 -5.73
CA THR A 52 2.50 -8.58 -6.03
C THR A 52 1.11 -8.46 -6.62
N ARG A 53 0.75 -9.39 -7.51
CA ARG A 53 -0.60 -9.44 -8.09
C ARG A 53 -1.05 -10.88 -8.35
N HIS A 54 -2.33 -11.15 -8.09
CA HIS A 54 -3.02 -12.33 -8.63
C HIS A 54 -3.81 -11.99 -9.90
N GLY A 55 -4.07 -13.02 -10.71
CA GLY A 55 -4.87 -12.94 -11.93
C GLY A 55 -4.18 -12.22 -13.09
N ALA A 56 -4.88 -12.12 -14.22
CA ALA A 56 -4.33 -11.72 -15.52
C ALA A 56 -4.28 -10.20 -15.78
N GLY A 57 -4.58 -9.37 -14.79
CA GLY A 57 -4.65 -7.91 -15.00
C GLY A 57 -3.29 -7.23 -15.22
N PRO A 58 -3.27 -5.97 -15.71
CA PRO A 58 -2.03 -5.23 -15.92
C PRO A 58 -1.17 -5.12 -14.65
N MET A 59 0.14 -5.21 -14.84
CA MET A 59 1.19 -5.05 -13.83
C MET A 59 2.42 -4.42 -14.51
N PRO A 60 2.54 -3.08 -14.54
CA PRO A 60 3.55 -2.39 -15.37
C PRO A 60 5.01 -2.77 -15.06
N ASP A 61 5.30 -3.06 -13.79
CA ASP A 61 6.65 -3.35 -13.30
C ASP A 61 6.82 -4.84 -12.96
N GLU A 62 6.10 -5.70 -13.69
CA GLU A 62 6.18 -7.16 -13.52
C GLU A 62 7.56 -7.71 -13.89
N LEU A 63 8.04 -8.63 -13.07
CA LEU A 63 9.25 -9.38 -13.26
C LEU A 63 8.91 -10.83 -13.63
N LYS A 64 9.83 -11.48 -14.33
CA LYS A 64 9.74 -12.90 -14.63
C LYS A 64 9.78 -13.77 -13.37
N ASP A 65 10.60 -13.36 -12.41
CA ASP A 65 10.89 -14.07 -11.17
C ASP A 65 10.75 -13.11 -9.97
N LYS A 66 10.84 -13.64 -8.74
CA LYS A 66 10.79 -12.83 -7.52
C LYS A 66 11.91 -11.77 -7.53
N PRO A 67 11.69 -10.56 -7.00
CA PRO A 67 12.71 -9.51 -6.96
C PRO A 67 13.83 -9.79 -5.95
N TYR A 68 13.56 -10.62 -4.94
CA TYR A 68 14.50 -10.97 -3.87
C TYR A 68 14.44 -12.47 -3.57
N GLU A 69 15.58 -13.03 -3.19
CA GLU A 69 15.71 -14.46 -2.88
C GLU A 69 15.04 -14.82 -1.55
N LYS A 70 15.05 -13.88 -0.57
CA LYS A 70 14.41 -14.06 0.74
C LYS A 70 12.87 -14.04 0.71
N ILE A 71 12.23 -13.81 -0.43
CA ILE A 71 10.77 -13.85 -0.51
C ILE A 71 10.30 -15.28 -0.34
N GLU A 72 9.73 -15.56 0.84
CA GLU A 72 9.00 -16.78 1.12
C GLU A 72 7.49 -16.50 1.11
N ASP A 73 6.76 -17.28 0.33
CA ASP A 73 5.30 -17.21 0.28
C ASP A 73 4.70 -18.45 0.91
N LEU A 74 4.42 -18.35 2.21
CA LEU A 74 3.86 -19.44 3.01
C LEU A 74 2.33 -19.52 2.93
N THR A 75 1.67 -18.51 2.37
CA THR A 75 0.22 -18.32 2.51
C THR A 75 -0.55 -18.43 1.20
N ASN A 76 0.05 -18.08 0.06
CA ASN A 76 -0.65 -18.12 -1.22
C ASN A 76 -0.42 -19.46 -1.93
N ILE A 77 -1.28 -20.43 -1.63
CA ILE A 77 -1.34 -21.69 -2.35
C ILE A 77 -2.03 -21.45 -3.71
N PRO A 78 -1.38 -21.76 -4.85
CA PRO A 78 -1.97 -21.56 -6.17
C PRO A 78 -3.31 -22.30 -6.31
N ASN A 79 -4.31 -21.63 -6.87
CA ASN A 79 -5.58 -22.24 -7.25
C ASN A 79 -6.00 -21.82 -8.66
N ARG A 80 -6.94 -22.56 -9.26
CA ARG A 80 -7.37 -22.36 -10.65
C ARG A 80 -7.98 -20.98 -10.95
N TYR A 81 -8.40 -20.24 -9.92
CA TYR A 81 -9.03 -18.93 -10.08
C TYR A 81 -8.01 -17.79 -9.95
N GLN A 82 -7.12 -17.86 -8.96
CA GLN A 82 -6.14 -16.81 -8.67
C GLN A 82 -4.83 -16.98 -9.46
N GLY A 83 -4.53 -18.20 -9.90
CA GLY A 83 -3.25 -18.55 -10.52
C GLY A 83 -2.09 -18.51 -9.52
N THR A 84 -0.87 -18.41 -10.04
CA THR A 84 0.34 -18.16 -9.25
C THR A 84 0.48 -16.66 -8.95
N LEU A 85 1.16 -16.33 -7.86
CA LEU A 85 1.49 -14.95 -7.54
C LEU A 85 2.47 -14.40 -8.58
N ARG A 86 2.17 -13.22 -9.13
CA ARG A 86 3.05 -12.45 -10.01
C ARG A 86 3.78 -11.40 -9.19
N PHE A 87 5.04 -11.16 -9.50
CA PHE A 87 5.92 -10.27 -8.74
C PHE A 87 6.37 -9.09 -9.59
N GLY A 88 6.65 -7.98 -8.93
CA GLY A 88 7.16 -6.78 -9.56
C GLY A 88 7.89 -5.88 -8.56
N LEU A 89 8.60 -4.89 -9.09
CA LEU A 89 9.24 -3.88 -8.25
C LEU A 89 8.20 -2.92 -7.68
N LEU A 90 8.40 -2.44 -6.44
CA LEU A 90 7.56 -1.38 -5.91
C LEU A 90 7.82 -0.09 -6.69
N ASN A 91 6.77 0.51 -7.22
CA ASN A 91 6.84 1.77 -7.94
C ASN A 91 6.39 2.91 -7.02
N LEU A 92 7.34 3.77 -6.64
CA LEU A 92 7.09 4.81 -5.64
C LEU A 92 6.18 5.92 -6.18
N ASP A 93 6.27 6.22 -7.49
CA ASP A 93 5.42 7.21 -8.14
C ASP A 93 3.96 6.73 -8.16
N LEU A 94 3.76 5.46 -8.52
CA LEU A 94 2.43 4.84 -8.55
C LEU A 94 1.87 4.63 -7.13
N LEU A 95 2.71 4.28 -6.16
CA LEU A 95 2.32 4.18 -4.76
C LEU A 95 1.78 5.52 -4.26
N LYS A 96 2.54 6.61 -4.50
CA LYS A 96 2.12 7.97 -4.17
C LYS A 96 0.79 8.33 -4.85
N GLU A 97 0.71 8.16 -6.17
CA GLU A 97 -0.50 8.44 -6.96
C GLU A 97 -1.73 7.75 -6.34
N ASN A 98 -1.60 6.46 -5.99
CA ASN A 98 -2.71 5.68 -5.43
C ASN A 98 -3.11 6.14 -4.03
N ILE A 99 -2.14 6.43 -3.16
CA ILE A 99 -2.42 6.90 -1.80
C ILE A 99 -3.08 8.27 -1.83
N GLU A 100 -2.54 9.21 -2.62
CA GLU A 100 -3.10 10.56 -2.73
C GLU A 100 -4.50 10.53 -3.36
N ALA A 101 -4.70 9.75 -4.42
CA ALA A 101 -6.01 9.64 -5.06
C ALA A 101 -7.09 9.10 -4.11
N ASP A 102 -6.73 8.17 -3.21
CA ASP A 102 -7.68 7.65 -2.23
C ASP A 102 -7.86 8.62 -1.04
N PHE A 103 -6.75 9.12 -0.48
CA PHE A 103 -6.79 10.05 0.65
C PHE A 103 -7.54 11.34 0.33
N ASN A 104 -7.42 11.85 -0.89
CA ASN A 104 -8.11 13.07 -1.33
C ASN A 104 -9.65 12.96 -1.25
N LYS A 105 -10.21 11.75 -1.32
CA LYS A 105 -11.65 11.52 -1.12
C LYS A 105 -12.10 11.84 0.30
N SER A 106 -11.17 11.82 1.26
CA SER A 106 -11.44 12.10 2.67
C SER A 106 -11.40 13.58 3.04
N LEU A 107 -10.80 14.45 2.22
CA LEU A 107 -10.55 15.85 2.58
C LEU A 107 -11.84 16.65 2.83
N ASN A 108 -12.93 16.29 2.15
CA ASN A 108 -14.24 16.95 2.33
C ASN A 108 -15.11 16.30 3.41
N SER A 109 -14.60 15.27 4.10
CA SER A 109 -15.39 14.47 5.04
C SER A 109 -15.71 15.19 6.35
N LYS A 110 -15.04 16.32 6.64
CA LYS A 110 -15.13 17.04 7.93
C LYS A 110 -14.69 16.20 9.13
N PHE A 111 -14.01 15.07 8.90
CA PHE A 111 -13.26 14.38 9.94
C PHE A 111 -11.82 14.89 9.99
N LYS A 112 -11.22 14.86 11.18
CA LYS A 112 -9.78 15.05 11.34
C LYS A 112 -9.06 13.73 11.05
N ILE A 113 -8.67 13.54 9.80
CA ILE A 113 -8.01 12.31 9.33
C ILE A 113 -6.54 12.59 9.06
N ARG A 114 -5.67 11.85 9.74
CA ARG A 114 -4.23 11.77 9.49
C ARG A 114 -3.89 10.61 8.58
N LYS A 115 -2.81 10.77 7.83
CA LYS A 115 -2.31 9.75 6.89
C LYS A 115 -1.07 9.11 7.47
N SER A 116 -1.07 7.79 7.58
CA SER A 116 0.09 7.00 8.02
C SER A 116 0.38 5.90 7.00
N LEU A 117 1.62 5.40 6.99
CA LEU A 117 2.05 4.36 6.05
C LEU A 117 2.66 3.17 6.81
N ALA A 118 2.22 1.97 6.48
CA ALA A 118 2.89 0.74 6.88
C ALA A 118 3.65 0.13 5.70
N ILE A 119 4.94 -0.12 5.87
CA ILE A 119 5.80 -0.83 4.93
C ILE A 119 6.08 -2.21 5.51
N THR A 120 5.65 -3.24 4.79
CA THR A 120 5.70 -4.64 5.24
C THR A 120 6.67 -5.46 4.39
N CYS A 121 7.07 -6.63 4.91
CA CYS A 121 8.00 -7.53 4.25
C CYS A 121 9.40 -6.90 4.04
N LEU A 122 9.86 -6.06 4.97
CA LEU A 122 11.21 -5.47 4.88
C LEU A 122 12.30 -6.52 5.14
N ASP A 123 12.00 -7.55 5.92
CA ASP A 123 12.82 -8.74 6.15
C ASP A 123 13.09 -9.57 4.89
N GLN A 124 12.18 -9.47 3.92
CA GLN A 124 12.25 -10.22 2.66
C GLN A 124 13.09 -9.51 1.59
N ILE A 125 13.61 -8.32 1.89
CA ILE A 125 14.60 -7.67 1.02
C ILE A 125 15.96 -8.34 1.27
N ASP A 126 16.73 -8.56 0.20
CA ASP A 126 18.11 -9.00 0.29
C ASP A 126 19.00 -7.88 0.88
N ASP A 127 20.25 -7.75 0.43
CA ASP A 127 21.14 -6.69 0.93
C ASP A 127 20.71 -5.30 0.45
N LYS A 128 20.04 -5.21 -0.71
CA LYS A 128 19.61 -3.95 -1.33
C LYS A 128 18.17 -4.00 -1.78
N ALA A 129 17.48 -2.89 -1.56
CA ALA A 129 16.15 -2.66 -2.11
C ALA A 129 16.24 -2.33 -3.61
N LEU A 130 15.35 -2.92 -4.40
CA LEU A 130 15.12 -2.66 -5.81
C LEU A 130 13.71 -2.08 -6.00
N TYR A 131 13.61 -0.92 -6.63
CA TYR A 131 12.33 -0.22 -6.80
C TYR A 131 12.33 0.66 -8.04
N ILE A 132 11.15 1.16 -8.42
CA ILE A 132 10.98 2.13 -9.50
C ILE A 132 10.73 3.51 -8.90
N LYS A 133 11.48 4.50 -9.38
CA LYS A 133 11.28 5.92 -9.08
C LYS A 133 11.63 6.75 -10.31
N ASP A 134 10.82 7.76 -10.61
CA ASP A 134 10.98 8.60 -11.80
C ASP A 134 11.06 7.76 -13.09
N LYS A 135 10.26 6.69 -13.16
CA LYS A 135 10.25 5.69 -14.25
C LYS A 135 11.58 4.95 -14.47
N ARG A 136 12.47 4.92 -13.48
CA ARG A 136 13.77 4.24 -13.55
C ARG A 136 13.88 3.20 -12.45
N LYS A 137 14.56 2.10 -12.75
CA LYS A 137 14.97 1.12 -11.74
C LYS A 137 16.10 1.71 -10.89
N VAL A 138 15.92 1.66 -9.59
CA VAL A 138 16.86 2.12 -8.57
C VAL A 138 17.24 0.95 -7.67
N SER A 139 18.49 0.96 -7.20
CA SER A 139 18.99 0.05 -6.17
C SER A 139 19.64 0.87 -5.06
N SER A 140 19.27 0.62 -3.81
CA SER A 140 19.84 1.31 -2.65
C SER A 140 19.83 0.43 -1.41
N GLU A 141 20.50 0.89 -0.35
CA GLU A 141 20.37 0.29 0.98
C GLU A 141 18.93 0.41 1.49
N VAL A 142 18.48 -0.56 2.28
CA VAL A 142 17.08 -0.62 2.77
C VAL A 142 16.66 0.65 3.50
N ASN A 143 17.52 1.23 4.34
CA ASN A 143 17.23 2.47 5.04
C ASN A 143 17.03 3.66 4.08
N VAL A 144 17.84 3.75 3.02
CA VAL A 144 17.67 4.79 1.99
C VAL A 144 16.35 4.62 1.26
N PHE A 145 15.98 3.39 0.93
CA PHE A 145 14.67 3.09 0.34
C PHE A 145 13.49 3.52 1.23
N ILE A 146 13.56 3.25 2.54
CA ILE A 146 12.54 3.68 3.51
C ILE A 146 12.48 5.22 3.58
N GLU A 147 13.62 5.90 3.64
CA GLU A 147 13.70 7.36 3.63
C GLU A 147 13.15 7.98 2.33
N GLU A 148 13.40 7.35 1.18
CA GLU A 148 12.82 7.78 -0.10
C GLU A 148 11.30 7.66 -0.09
N ILE A 149 10.74 6.55 0.40
CA ILE A 149 9.30 6.39 0.57
C ILE A 149 8.75 7.48 1.49
N ALA A 150 9.39 7.69 2.64
CA ALA A 150 8.92 8.66 3.63
C ALA A 150 8.88 10.07 3.04
N ARG A 151 9.90 10.46 2.28
CA ARG A 151 9.96 11.77 1.62
C ARG A 151 8.89 11.96 0.55
N ILE A 152 8.57 10.90 -0.20
CA ILE A 152 7.64 10.97 -1.34
C ILE A 152 6.19 10.95 -0.87
N ILE A 153 5.88 10.09 0.11
CA ILE A 153 4.53 9.87 0.63
C ILE A 153 4.12 10.95 1.63
N ASP A 154 5.06 11.49 2.42
CA ASP A 154 4.82 12.55 3.40
C ASP A 154 3.63 12.21 4.33
N ALA A 155 3.78 11.09 5.04
CA ALA A 155 2.85 10.61 6.05
C ALA A 155 3.28 11.02 7.47
N ASP A 156 2.31 11.11 8.38
CA ASP A 156 2.50 11.55 9.76
C ASP A 156 3.23 10.51 10.63
N LYS A 157 3.10 9.22 10.28
CA LYS A 157 3.75 8.09 10.96
C LYS A 157 4.08 6.98 9.98
N TYR A 158 5.12 6.22 10.30
CA TYR A 158 5.56 5.04 9.57
C TYR A 158 5.59 3.81 10.48
N TYR A 159 5.00 2.72 10.00
CA TYR A 159 5.08 1.40 10.62
C TYR A 159 5.93 0.50 9.74
N LEU A 160 7.04 0.01 10.25
CA LEU A 160 8.01 -0.80 9.51
C LEU A 160 7.97 -2.23 10.05
N SER A 161 7.57 -3.18 9.20
CA SER A 161 7.45 -4.60 9.59
C SER A 161 8.60 -5.41 8.98
N TYR A 162 9.31 -6.10 9.87
CA TYR A 162 10.47 -6.97 9.59
C TYR A 162 10.18 -8.45 9.91
N GLY A 163 8.91 -8.85 9.87
CA GLY A 163 8.50 -10.20 10.22
C GLY A 163 6.99 -10.33 10.36
N ASP A 164 6.56 -11.53 10.75
CA ASP A 164 5.16 -11.91 10.93
C ASP A 164 4.64 -11.71 12.37
N ASN A 165 5.51 -11.34 13.32
CA ASN A 165 5.14 -11.12 14.71
C ASN A 165 4.94 -9.64 15.01
N LYS A 166 4.12 -9.36 16.02
CA LYS A 166 3.85 -7.99 16.49
C LYS A 166 5.13 -7.27 16.96
N GLU A 167 6.07 -8.00 17.54
CA GLU A 167 7.34 -7.48 18.03
C GLU A 167 8.31 -7.06 16.92
N ASP A 168 8.06 -7.51 15.69
CA ASP A 168 8.85 -7.18 14.49
C ASP A 168 8.41 -5.85 13.84
N ILE A 169 7.58 -5.06 14.52
CA ILE A 169 7.06 -3.78 14.04
C ILE A 169 7.77 -2.63 14.76
N GLU A 170 8.49 -1.82 13.98
CA GLU A 170 9.06 -0.55 14.41
C GLU A 170 8.12 0.61 14.03
N VAL A 171 7.93 1.58 14.93
CA VAL A 171 7.14 2.80 14.66
C VAL A 171 8.08 4.00 14.62
N ARG A 172 8.01 4.77 13.53
CA ARG A 172 8.80 5.99 13.30
C ARG A 172 7.91 7.19 13.01
#